data_AF-A0A2E4HNB7-F1
#
_entry.id   AF-A0A2E4HNB7-F1
#
_cell.length_a   1.000
_cell.length_b   1.000
_cell.length_c   1.000
_cell.angle_alpha   90.00
_cell.angle_beta   90.00
_cell.angle_gamma   90.00
#
_symmetry.space_group_name_H-M   'P 1'
#
loop_
_entity.id
_entity.type
_entity.pdbx_description
1 polymer ?
#
loop_
_entity_poly.entity_id
_entity_poly.type
_entity_poly.pdbx_seq_one_letter_code
_entity_poly.pdbx_strand_id
1 'polypeptide(L)'
;SQKIPLDGAIIVTTPNDIALADVRKGADMFKKVETDLIGVVENMSYMNIKGVAVNSADSHIVINDKKVPVEKDGSFQLKFHLFKKGGGLDESKRLNIPFLAEIPYSNDLMKSIDDGNPIVFQKKDSEIKNIFVDLAKKVMLL
;
A
#
# COMPACT_ATOMS: atom_id res chain seq x y z
N SER A 1 -4.34 -17.69 -29.75
CA SER A 1 -3.87 -16.53 -28.96
C SER A 1 -5.03 -15.58 -28.78
N GLN A 2 -5.49 -15.34 -27.56
CA GLN A 2 -6.55 -14.34 -27.37
C GLN A 2 -5.92 -12.96 -27.53
N LYS A 3 -6.16 -12.33 -28.70
CA LYS A 3 -5.79 -10.95 -29.03
C LYS A 3 -6.85 -10.00 -28.43
N ILE A 4 -6.87 -9.87 -27.11
CA ILE A 4 -7.62 -8.77 -26.51
C ILE A 4 -6.67 -7.58 -26.50
N PRO A 5 -6.98 -6.47 -27.19
CA PRO A 5 -6.20 -5.25 -27.04
C PRO A 5 -6.25 -4.84 -25.56
N LEU A 6 -5.10 -4.62 -24.95
CA LEU A 6 -5.02 -4.18 -23.57
C LEU A 6 -5.09 -2.66 -23.56
N ASP A 7 -6.15 -2.09 -22.99
CA ASP A 7 -6.31 -0.63 -22.91
C ASP A 7 -5.27 0.03 -21.98
N GLY A 8 -4.71 -0.76 -21.06
CA GLY A 8 -3.58 -0.36 -20.23
C GLY A 8 -3.33 -1.32 -19.08
N ALA A 9 -2.28 -1.04 -18.32
CA ALA A 9 -1.84 -1.87 -17.20
C ALA A 9 -1.49 -1.04 -15.96
N ILE A 10 -1.83 -1.56 -14.79
CA ILE A 10 -1.39 -1.03 -13.50
C ILE A 10 -0.28 -1.92 -12.97
N ILE A 11 0.83 -1.30 -12.58
CA ILE A 11 1.95 -2.00 -11.93
C ILE A 11 1.63 -2.12 -10.45
N VAL A 12 1.71 -3.33 -9.90
CA VAL A 12 1.66 -3.60 -8.46
C VAL A 12 3.03 -4.10 -8.03
N THR A 13 3.64 -3.46 -7.04
CA THR A 13 4.95 -3.84 -6.49
C THR A 13 4.92 -3.85 -4.97
N THR A 14 6.03 -4.24 -4.34
CA THR A 14 6.29 -4.03 -2.92
C THR A 14 7.53 -3.16 -2.77
N PRO A 15 7.73 -2.47 -1.63
CA PRO A 15 8.92 -1.63 -1.41
C PRO A 15 10.28 -2.38 -1.40
N ASN A 16 10.27 -3.71 -1.60
CA ASN A 16 11.46 -4.55 -1.61
C ASN A 16 12.26 -4.40 -2.91
N ASP A 17 13.59 -4.32 -2.80
CA ASP A 17 14.50 -4.16 -3.94
C ASP A 17 14.35 -5.21 -5.04
N ILE A 18 14.10 -6.48 -4.67
CA ILE A 18 13.94 -7.58 -5.62
C ILE A 18 12.65 -7.37 -6.43
N ALA A 19 11.55 -7.02 -5.77
CA ALA A 19 10.27 -6.76 -6.44
C ALA A 19 10.37 -5.55 -7.38
N LEU A 20 11.09 -4.50 -6.98
CA LEU A 20 11.33 -3.32 -7.81
C LEU A 20 12.22 -3.62 -9.01
N ALA A 21 13.22 -4.48 -8.85
CA ALA A 21 14.08 -4.91 -9.96
C ALA A 21 13.30 -5.65 -11.05
N ASP A 22 12.34 -6.49 -10.66
CA ASP A 22 11.48 -7.21 -11.60
C ASP A 22 10.44 -6.29 -12.25
N VAL A 23 9.86 -5.35 -11.48
CA VAL A 23 8.95 -4.33 -12.01
C VAL A 23 9.62 -3.46 -13.07
N ARG A 24 10.90 -3.09 -12.88
CA ARG A 24 11.64 -2.33 -13.89
C ARG A 24 11.71 -3.04 -15.23
N LYS A 25 12.06 -4.33 -15.21
CA LYS A 25 12.12 -5.18 -16.41
C LYS A 25 10.73 -5.34 -17.04
N GLY A 26 9.71 -5.54 -16.20
CA GLY A 26 8.32 -5.65 -16.64
C GLY A 26 7.83 -4.38 -17.33
N ALA A 27 8.02 -3.21 -16.71
CA ALA A 27 7.62 -1.93 -17.26
C ALA A 27 8.29 -1.64 -18.62
N ASP A 28 9.57 -1.98 -18.77
CA ASP A 28 10.29 -1.82 -20.03
C ASP A 28 9.77 -2.78 -21.13
N MET A 29 9.19 -3.93 -20.77
CA MET A 29 8.52 -4.85 -21.70
C MET A 29 7.17 -4.30 -22.19
N PHE A 30 6.36 -3.70 -21.30
CA PHE A 30 5.07 -3.09 -21.64
C PHE A 30 5.21 -1.96 -22.67
N LYS A 31 6.30 -1.18 -22.60
CA LYS A 31 6.65 -0.19 -23.63
C LYS A 31 6.89 -0.80 -25.02
N LYS A 32 7.42 -2.03 -25.09
CA LYS A 32 7.73 -2.71 -26.37
C LYS A 32 6.49 -3.34 -27.02
N VAL A 33 5.48 -3.65 -26.22
CA VAL A 33 4.20 -4.20 -26.69
C VAL A 33 3.11 -3.12 -26.79
N GLU A 34 3.52 -1.85 -26.84
CA GLU A 34 2.64 -0.69 -27.07
C GLU A 34 1.42 -0.66 -26.13
N THR A 35 1.65 -0.98 -24.86
CA THR A 35 0.59 -0.98 -23.84
C THR A 35 0.87 0.10 -22.80
N ASP A 36 -0.12 0.96 -22.59
CA ASP A 36 0.00 2.09 -21.67
C ASP A 36 0.06 1.64 -20.20
N LEU A 37 1.00 2.21 -19.46
CA LEU A 37 1.10 2.03 -18.02
C LEU A 37 0.29 3.13 -17.34
N ILE A 38 -0.81 2.76 -16.71
CA ILE A 38 -1.79 3.68 -16.10
C ILE A 38 -1.26 4.22 -14.78
N GLY A 39 -0.46 3.43 -14.05
CA GLY A 39 0.16 3.88 -12.82
C GLY A 39 0.77 2.77 -11.98
N VAL A 40 1.30 3.15 -10.82
CA VAL A 40 1.96 2.26 -9.86
C VAL A 40 1.20 2.22 -8.54
N VAL A 41 1.00 1.01 -8.01
CA VAL A 41 0.52 0.73 -6.66
C VAL A 41 1.65 0.03 -5.89
N GLU A 42 2.00 0.57 -4.73
CA GLU A 42 2.93 -0.08 -3.80
C GLU A 42 2.15 -0.82 -2.72
N ASN A 43 2.14 -2.15 -2.79
CA ASN A 43 1.52 -3.04 -1.82
C ASN A 43 2.48 -3.41 -0.68
N MET A 44 1.93 -3.87 0.45
CA MET A 44 2.67 -4.29 1.65
C MET A 44 3.73 -3.27 2.09
N SER A 45 3.39 -1.98 2.01
CA SER A 45 4.33 -0.86 2.15
C SER A 45 4.69 -0.53 3.61
N TYR A 46 3.72 -0.68 4.51
CA TYR A 46 3.85 -0.48 5.95
C TYR A 46 2.84 -1.32 6.70
N MET A 47 2.95 -1.37 8.01
CA MET A 47 1.92 -1.88 8.92
C MET A 47 1.64 -0.85 10.02
N ASN A 48 0.38 -0.73 10.41
CA ASN A 48 -0.01 0.09 11.55
C ASN A 48 -0.07 -0.79 12.80
N ILE A 49 0.84 -0.56 13.75
CA ILE A 49 0.81 -1.18 15.07
C ILE A 49 0.04 -0.25 15.99
N LYS A 50 -1.09 -0.73 16.53
CA LYS A 50 -1.93 0.01 17.46
C LYS A 50 -2.01 -0.73 18.78
N GLY A 51 -2.05 0.00 19.89
CA GLY A 51 -2.20 -0.58 21.22
C GLY A 51 -2.57 0.46 22.27
N VAL A 52 -2.66 0.03 23.52
CA VAL A 52 -2.97 0.88 24.67
C VAL A 52 -1.98 0.56 25.79
N ALA A 53 -1.32 1.58 26.32
CA ALA A 53 -0.53 1.51 27.55
C ALA A 53 -1.47 1.57 28.76
N VAL A 54 -1.63 0.45 29.47
CA VAL A 54 -2.51 0.36 30.65
C VAL A 54 -1.77 0.89 31.89
N ASN A 55 -2.48 1.54 32.82
CA ASN A 55 -1.93 2.06 34.10
C ASN A 55 -0.78 3.07 33.95
N SER A 56 -0.96 4.05 33.08
CA SER A 56 0.14 4.80 32.47
C SER A 56 -0.09 6.30 32.55
N ALA A 57 -0.16 6.89 33.75
CA ALA A 57 -0.30 8.34 33.88
C ALA A 57 0.89 9.11 33.27
N ASP A 58 2.04 8.47 33.06
CA ASP A 58 3.26 9.06 32.47
C ASP A 58 4.09 8.06 31.64
N SER A 59 3.50 6.96 31.16
CA SER A 59 4.29 5.92 30.50
C SER A 59 4.79 6.35 29.13
N HIS A 60 6.01 5.94 28.80
CA HIS A 60 6.59 6.11 27.47
C HIS A 60 6.80 4.74 26.86
N ILE A 61 6.28 4.54 25.64
CA ILE A 61 6.57 3.34 24.86
C ILE A 61 7.85 3.59 24.07
N VAL A 62 8.78 2.66 24.16
CA VAL A 62 10.00 2.67 23.34
C VAL A 62 10.02 1.40 22.51
N ILE A 63 10.09 1.54 21.19
CA ILE A 63 10.17 0.41 20.24
C ILE A 63 11.42 0.63 19.39
N ASN A 64 12.37 -0.31 19.42
CA ASN A 64 13.66 -0.21 18.74
C ASN A 64 14.36 1.13 19.03
N ASP A 65 14.49 1.44 20.31
CA ASP A 65 15.11 2.68 20.83
C ASP A 65 14.42 4.00 20.44
N LYS A 66 13.24 3.93 19.80
CA LYS A 66 12.46 5.11 19.42
C LYS A 66 11.27 5.28 20.35
N LYS A 67 11.15 6.48 20.92
CA LYS A 67 9.97 6.88 21.71
C LYS A 67 8.75 6.97 20.79
N VAL A 68 7.71 6.22 21.12
CA VAL A 68 6.41 6.24 20.45
C VAL A 68 5.50 7.19 21.21
N PRO A 69 4.85 8.16 20.54
CA PRO A 69 3.86 9.02 21.16
C PRO A 69 2.72 8.19 21.74
N VAL A 70 2.36 8.48 22.98
CA VAL A 70 1.22 7.88 23.67
C VAL A 70 0.23 9.00 23.99
N GLU A 71 -1.01 8.82 23.59
CA GLU A 71 -2.10 9.75 23.85
C GLU A 71 -2.50 9.73 25.32
N LYS A 72 -3.29 10.73 25.75
CA LYS A 72 -3.74 10.84 27.15
C LYS A 72 -4.57 9.66 27.64
N ASP A 73 -5.25 8.96 26.75
CA ASP A 73 -6.03 7.75 27.03
C ASP A 73 -5.16 6.47 27.03
N GLY A 74 -3.85 6.62 26.89
CA GLY A 74 -2.89 5.52 26.79
C GLY A 74 -2.81 4.91 25.39
N SER A 75 -3.63 5.33 24.43
CA SER A 75 -3.57 4.79 23.07
C SER A 75 -2.30 5.23 22.35
N PHE A 76 -1.79 4.36 21.48
CA PHE A 76 -0.65 4.69 20.63
C PHE A 76 -0.81 4.05 19.25
N GLN A 77 -0.19 4.69 18.25
CA GLN A 77 -0.08 4.15 16.90
C GLN A 77 1.34 4.35 16.39
N LEU A 78 1.94 3.27 15.91
CA LEU A 78 3.23 3.26 15.24
C LEU A 78 3.05 2.79 13.80
N LYS A 79 3.44 3.64 12.84
CA LYS A 79 3.56 3.25 11.42
C LYS A 79 4.93 2.60 11.22
N PHE A 80 4.96 1.28 11.03
CA PHE A 80 6.18 0.50 10.86
C PHE A 80 6.37 0.11 9.39
N HIS A 81 7.55 0.37 8.83
CA HIS A 81 7.90 -0.02 7.46
C HIS A 81 8.79 -1.27 7.50
N LEU A 82 8.36 -2.36 6.85
CA LEU A 82 9.15 -3.60 6.79
C LEU A 82 10.38 -3.46 5.89
N PHE A 83 10.29 -2.60 4.87
CA PHE A 83 11.33 -2.34 3.89
C PHE A 83 11.60 -0.84 3.79
N LYS A 84 12.53 -0.45 2.91
CA LYS A 84 12.76 0.95 2.57
C LYS A 84 11.48 1.59 2.03
N LYS A 85 11.27 2.88 2.26
CA LYS A 85 10.06 3.57 1.79
C LYS A 85 10.23 4.07 0.35
N GLY A 86 9.15 4.03 -0.44
CA GLY A 86 9.01 4.83 -1.66
C GLY A 86 9.54 4.18 -2.93
N GLY A 87 9.79 2.87 -2.94
CA GLY A 87 10.28 2.17 -4.12
C GLY A 87 9.34 2.28 -5.32
N GLY A 88 8.04 2.07 -5.09
CA GLY A 88 7.00 2.23 -6.12
C GLY A 88 6.78 3.69 -6.51
N LEU A 89 6.96 4.64 -5.59
CA LEU A 89 6.89 6.08 -5.89
C LEU A 89 8.06 6.52 -6.79
N ASP A 90 9.26 6.04 -6.52
CA ASP A 90 10.43 6.34 -7.35
C ASP A 90 10.29 5.71 -8.74
N GLU A 91 9.71 4.52 -8.81
CA GLU A 91 9.42 3.86 -10.08
C GLU A 91 8.35 4.60 -10.89
N SER A 92 7.30 5.11 -10.25
CA SER A 92 6.28 5.93 -10.92
C SER A 92 6.89 7.20 -11.52
N LYS A 93 7.80 7.86 -10.79
CA LYS A 93 8.57 9.02 -11.29
C LYS A 93 9.47 8.64 -12.47
N ARG A 94 10.20 7.52 -12.39
CA ARG A 94 11.07 7.02 -13.47
C ARG A 94 10.29 6.80 -14.76
N LEU A 95 9.09 6.24 -14.64
CA LEU A 95 8.22 5.92 -15.76
C LEU A 95 7.37 7.11 -16.23
N ASN A 96 7.36 8.21 -15.48
CA ASN A 96 6.49 9.36 -15.69
C ASN A 96 5.00 8.98 -15.71
N ILE A 97 4.59 8.14 -14.75
CA ILE A 97 3.20 7.68 -14.58
C ILE A 97 2.72 7.94 -13.14
N PRO A 98 1.39 8.04 -12.92
CA PRO A 98 0.82 8.29 -11.60
C PRO A 98 1.22 7.26 -10.53
N PHE A 99 1.51 7.75 -9.32
CA PHE A 99 1.51 6.92 -8.12
C PHE A 99 0.10 6.84 -7.56
N LEU A 100 -0.54 5.68 -7.71
CA LEU A 100 -1.96 5.53 -7.47
C LEU A 100 -2.27 5.30 -5.98
N ALA A 101 -1.55 4.39 -5.33
CA ALA A 101 -1.79 4.05 -3.93
C ALA A 101 -0.58 3.42 -3.24
N GLU A 102 -0.53 3.58 -1.92
CA GLU A 102 0.31 2.85 -0.98
C GLU A 102 -0.62 1.98 -0.11
N ILE A 103 -0.57 0.66 -0.23
CA ILE A 103 -1.44 -0.28 0.48
C ILE A 103 -0.65 -0.93 1.62
N PRO A 104 -1.06 -0.75 2.89
CA PRO A 104 -0.37 -1.38 4.01
C PRO A 104 -0.72 -2.86 4.15
N TYR A 105 0.18 -3.59 4.80
CA TYR A 105 -0.10 -4.91 5.33
C TYR A 105 -1.16 -4.80 6.44
N SER A 106 -2.26 -5.54 6.31
CA SER A 106 -3.38 -5.50 7.23
C SER A 106 -3.98 -6.89 7.43
N ASN A 107 -4.12 -7.27 8.70
CA ASN A 107 -4.80 -8.51 9.09
C ASN A 107 -6.28 -8.48 8.70
N ASP A 108 -6.93 -7.33 8.81
CA ASP A 108 -8.34 -7.17 8.43
C ASP A 108 -8.53 -7.35 6.92
N LEU A 109 -7.57 -6.86 6.11
CA LEU A 109 -7.59 -7.07 4.65
C LEU A 109 -7.42 -8.56 4.32
N MET A 110 -6.45 -9.24 4.93
CA MET A 110 -6.23 -10.67 4.76
C MET A 110 -7.48 -11.49 5.11
N LYS A 111 -8.04 -11.28 6.32
CA LYS A 111 -9.26 -11.95 6.76
C LYS A 111 -10.43 -11.71 5.81
N SER A 112 -10.59 -10.48 5.32
CA SER A 112 -11.66 -10.16 4.36
C SER A 112 -11.57 -10.97 3.06
N ILE A 113 -10.35 -11.31 2.63
CA ILE A 113 -10.09 -12.12 1.43
C ILE A 113 -10.38 -13.60 1.74
N ASP A 114 -9.87 -14.11 2.86
CA ASP A 114 -10.07 -15.50 3.29
C ASP A 114 -11.56 -15.81 3.51
N ASP A 115 -12.30 -14.86 4.09
CA ASP A 115 -13.74 -14.97 4.35
C ASP A 115 -14.60 -14.77 3.08
N GLY A 116 -13.98 -14.42 1.95
CA GLY A 116 -14.69 -14.13 0.69
C GLY A 116 -15.58 -12.88 0.73
N ASN A 117 -15.33 -11.97 1.67
CA ASN A 117 -16.09 -10.74 1.86
C ASN A 117 -15.18 -9.51 1.79
N PRO A 118 -14.89 -8.99 0.58
CA PRO A 118 -13.89 -7.94 0.37
C PRO A 118 -14.12 -6.72 1.25
N ILE A 119 -13.02 -6.19 1.83
CA ILE A 119 -13.05 -5.09 2.80
C ILE A 119 -13.80 -3.83 2.31
N VAL A 120 -13.85 -3.59 0.99
CA VAL A 120 -14.55 -2.45 0.40
C VAL A 120 -16.08 -2.53 0.52
N PHE A 121 -16.65 -3.73 0.58
CA PHE A 121 -18.09 -3.94 0.71
C PHE A 121 -18.56 -4.03 2.17
N GLN A 122 -17.63 -4.11 3.11
CA GLN A 122 -17.97 -4.18 4.52
C GLN A 122 -18.56 -2.85 5.01
N LYS A 123 -19.52 -2.95 5.95
CA LYS A 123 -20.20 -1.78 6.55
C LYS A 123 -19.26 -0.94 7.40
N LYS A 124 -18.31 -1.58 8.08
CA LYS A 124 -17.33 -0.91 8.94
C LYS A 124 -16.39 -0.08 8.06
N ASP A 125 -16.26 1.20 8.38
CA ASP A 125 -15.28 2.04 7.70
C ASP A 125 -13.85 1.67 8.13
N SER A 126 -12.90 1.75 7.21
CA SER A 126 -11.50 1.44 7.47
C SER A 126 -10.57 2.23 6.56
N GLU A 127 -9.35 2.49 7.04
CA GLU A 127 -8.28 3.12 6.26
C GLU A 127 -8.06 2.40 4.93
N ILE A 128 -8.06 1.05 4.95
CA ILE A 128 -7.87 0.21 3.76
C ILE A 128 -8.98 0.41 2.74
N LYS A 129 -10.25 0.42 3.20
CA LYS A 129 -11.39 0.66 2.33
C LYS A 129 -11.26 2.00 1.61
N ASN A 130 -10.91 3.06 2.33
CA ASN A 130 -10.72 4.38 1.76
C ASN A 130 -9.58 4.41 0.74
N ILE A 131 -8.46 3.72 1.00
CA ILE A 131 -7.35 3.58 0.04
C ILE A 131 -7.82 2.95 -1.28
N PHE A 132 -8.58 1.85 -1.23
CA PHE A 132 -9.08 1.19 -2.45
C PHE A 132 -10.12 2.04 -3.20
N VAL A 133 -11.00 2.73 -2.48
CA VAL A 133 -11.98 3.65 -3.10
C VAL A 133 -11.28 4.81 -3.79
N ASP A 134 -10.27 5.41 -3.15
CA ASP A 134 -9.50 6.51 -3.73
C ASP A 134 -8.62 6.05 -4.90
N LEU A 135 -8.05 4.84 -4.82
CA LEU A 135 -7.38 4.19 -5.95
C LEU A 135 -8.31 4.07 -7.15
N ALA A 136 -9.52 3.54 -6.96
CA ALA A 136 -10.51 3.41 -8.03
C ALA A 136 -10.88 4.76 -8.64
N LYS A 137 -11.12 5.79 -7.81
CA LYS A 137 -11.40 7.15 -8.29
C LYS A 137 -10.25 7.72 -9.11
N LYS A 138 -8.99 7.52 -8.68
CA LYS A 138 -7.82 7.99 -9.44
C LYS A 138 -7.75 7.32 -10.81
N VAL A 139 -7.97 6.01 -10.87
CA VAL A 139 -7.97 5.26 -12.14
C VAL A 139 -9.08 5.74 -13.07
N MET A 140 -10.27 6.06 -12.55
CA MET A 140 -11.39 6.58 -13.35
C MET A 140 -11.15 7.99 -13.93
N LEU A 141 -10.16 8.73 -13.42
CA LEU A 141 -9.83 10.09 -13.86
C LEU A 141 -8.65 10.13 -14.85
N LEU A 142 -8.07 8.96 -15.17
CA LEU A 142 -6.99 8.78 -16.15
C LEU A 142 -7.58 8.34 -17.48
#